data_AF-A0A941A5U1-F1
#
_entry.id   AF-A0A941A5U1-F1
#
_cell.length_a   1.000
_cell.length_b   1.000
_cell.length_c   1.000
_cell.angle_alpha   90.00
_cell.angle_beta   90.00
_cell.angle_gamma   90.00
#
_symmetry.space_group_name_H-M   'P 1'
#
loop_
_entity.id
_entity.type
_entity.pdbx_description
1 polymer ?
#
loop_
_entity_poly.entity_id
_entity_poly.type
_entity_poly.pdbx_seq_one_letter_code
_entity_poly.pdbx_strand_id
1 'polypeptide(L)'
;MILKNRWATVLMLCTSMLFMTGCSGSAGTPTPADKPAPKSENDKPAAPATPAAKNRVARVETTKGTFRIELFEDKAPITTKNFIDLATKGFYDGVIFHRVIDGFMIQGGDPTGTGRGGPGYKIPDEFHPDLKHDAPGILSMANAGPNTGGSQFFITLGPTPHLNNRHAVFGKVIEGLDVVKAIGKSATGTGDRPLDDIVMKKVTIE
;
A
#
# COMPACT_ATOMS: atom_id res chain seq x y z
N MET A 1 51.29 9.75 -32.11
CA MET A 1 50.81 8.57 -32.87
C MET A 1 49.35 8.38 -32.49
N ILE A 2 48.29 8.89 -33.15
CA ILE A 2 47.84 8.93 -34.55
C ILE A 2 47.80 7.57 -35.27
N LEU A 3 46.61 6.96 -35.33
CA LEU A 3 45.97 6.28 -36.49
C LEU A 3 44.56 5.81 -36.02
N LYS A 4 43.40 6.34 -36.44
CA LYS A 4 42.67 6.33 -37.74
C LYS A 4 42.19 4.95 -38.26
N ASN A 5 40.87 4.88 -38.51
CA ASN A 5 40.14 4.30 -39.67
C ASN A 5 39.73 2.79 -39.65
N ARG A 6 38.59 2.27 -40.18
CA ARG A 6 37.49 2.63 -41.13
C ARG A 6 36.30 1.62 -40.96
N TRP A 7 35.01 1.99 -41.00
CA TRP A 7 34.02 1.98 -42.11
C TRP A 7 33.89 0.70 -42.96
N ALA A 8 32.71 0.06 -42.97
CA ALA A 8 32.09 -0.56 -44.15
C ALA A 8 30.59 -0.90 -43.95
N THR A 9 29.75 -0.29 -44.79
CA THR A 9 28.32 -0.52 -45.02
C THR A 9 28.14 -1.71 -45.97
N VAL A 10 27.12 -2.56 -45.79
CA VAL A 10 26.66 -3.49 -46.83
C VAL A 10 25.14 -3.34 -47.01
N LEU A 11 24.79 -2.88 -48.20
CA LEU A 11 23.46 -2.82 -48.79
C LEU A 11 23.40 -3.96 -49.82
N MET A 12 22.33 -4.77 -49.85
CA MET A 12 22.04 -5.61 -51.02
C MET A 12 20.54 -5.70 -51.28
N LEU A 13 20.23 -5.63 -52.57
CA LEU A 13 18.99 -5.21 -53.22
C LEU A 13 18.15 -6.42 -53.70
N CYS A 14 16.83 -6.20 -53.78
CA CYS A 14 15.84 -6.68 -54.75
C CYS A 14 15.97 -8.07 -55.41
N THR A 15 14.86 -8.83 -55.37
CA THR A 15 14.20 -9.28 -56.63
C THR A 15 12.72 -9.61 -56.41
N SER A 16 11.88 -8.97 -57.21
CA SER A 16 10.44 -9.15 -57.39
C SER A 16 10.14 -10.20 -58.47
N MET A 17 9.06 -10.98 -58.33
CA MET A 17 8.39 -11.60 -59.48
C MET A 17 6.87 -11.59 -59.30
N LEU A 18 6.22 -10.94 -60.27
CA LEU A 18 4.79 -10.78 -60.45
C LEU A 18 4.40 -11.66 -61.65
N PHE A 19 3.34 -12.45 -61.56
CA PHE A 19 2.64 -13.00 -62.74
C PHE A 19 1.13 -12.82 -62.55
N MET A 20 0.50 -12.34 -63.63
CA MET A 20 -0.90 -11.94 -63.76
C MET A 20 -1.61 -12.83 -64.79
N THR A 21 -2.95 -12.74 -64.78
CA THR A 21 -3.97 -13.17 -65.78
C THR A 21 -4.39 -14.67 -65.78
N GLY A 22 -5.68 -15.05 -65.92
CA GLY A 22 -6.89 -14.32 -66.32
C GLY A 22 -8.21 -15.12 -66.14
N CYS A 23 -9.32 -14.54 -66.64
CA CYS A 23 -10.75 -14.71 -66.28
C CYS A 23 -11.57 -15.84 -66.98
N SER A 24 -12.76 -16.16 -66.43
CA SER A 24 -14.09 -16.28 -67.14
C SER A 24 -15.23 -16.55 -66.10
N GLY A 25 -16.25 -15.69 -65.89
CA GLY A 25 -17.63 -15.66 -66.47
C GLY A 25 -18.62 -16.59 -65.70
N SER A 26 -19.88 -16.31 -65.32
CA SER A 26 -20.88 -15.22 -65.49
C SER A 26 -22.09 -15.47 -64.54
N ALA A 27 -22.80 -14.39 -64.19
CA ALA A 27 -24.23 -14.24 -63.83
C ALA A 27 -24.85 -14.78 -62.52
N GLY A 28 -25.51 -13.85 -61.78
CA GLY A 28 -26.71 -14.13 -60.97
C GLY A 28 -26.69 -13.64 -59.51
N THR A 29 -27.24 -12.45 -59.23
CA THR A 29 -27.71 -12.03 -57.89
C THR A 29 -29.17 -12.48 -57.73
N PRO A 30 -29.66 -12.85 -56.53
CA PRO A 30 -30.00 -11.87 -55.50
C PRO A 30 -29.59 -12.26 -54.06
N THR A 31 -29.37 -11.23 -53.25
CA THR A 31 -29.10 -11.23 -51.80
C THR A 31 -30.18 -11.99 -51.00
N PRO A 32 -29.78 -12.65 -49.90
CA PRO A 32 -30.51 -12.43 -48.66
C PRO A 32 -29.64 -12.29 -47.41
N ALA A 33 -30.01 -11.28 -46.61
CA ALA A 33 -29.91 -11.15 -45.17
C ALA A 33 -28.53 -11.09 -44.49
N ASP A 34 -28.21 -9.88 -44.02
CA ASP A 34 -27.32 -9.59 -42.90
C ASP A 34 -27.52 -10.59 -41.75
N LYS A 35 -26.45 -11.32 -41.41
CA LYS A 35 -26.33 -12.05 -40.16
C LYS A 35 -25.57 -11.15 -39.17
N PRO A 36 -26.18 -10.67 -38.08
CA PRO A 36 -25.49 -9.84 -37.11
C PRO A 36 -24.32 -10.60 -36.46
N ALA A 37 -23.23 -9.86 -36.24
CA ALA A 37 -22.07 -10.28 -35.45
C ALA A 37 -22.47 -10.89 -34.09
N PRO A 38 -21.67 -11.80 -33.51
CA PRO A 38 -21.93 -12.34 -32.19
C PRO A 38 -21.90 -11.21 -31.15
N LYS A 39 -23.00 -11.04 -30.42
CA LYS A 39 -23.09 -10.12 -29.30
C LYS A 39 -22.19 -10.62 -28.18
N SER A 40 -21.33 -9.75 -27.68
CA SER A 40 -20.53 -9.96 -26.48
C SER A 40 -21.46 -10.21 -25.30
N GLU A 41 -21.34 -11.38 -24.70
CA GLU A 41 -22.04 -11.81 -23.49
C GLU A 41 -21.25 -11.28 -22.29
N ASN A 42 -21.43 -10.00 -21.96
CA ASN A 42 -20.91 -9.36 -20.75
C ASN A 42 -21.86 -8.24 -20.29
N ASP A 43 -23.11 -8.59 -20.04
CA ASP A 43 -24.03 -7.76 -19.25
C ASP A 43 -24.64 -8.64 -18.15
N LYS A 44 -23.80 -8.99 -17.17
CA LYS A 44 -24.29 -9.34 -15.83
C LYS A 44 -24.29 -8.03 -15.04
N PRO A 45 -25.45 -7.53 -14.58
CA PRO A 45 -25.49 -6.37 -13.69
C PRO A 45 -24.58 -6.66 -12.49
N ALA A 46 -23.58 -5.79 -12.28
CA ALA A 46 -22.84 -5.76 -11.04
C ALA A 46 -23.87 -5.71 -9.91
N ALA A 47 -23.79 -6.66 -8.99
CA ALA A 47 -24.61 -6.64 -7.79
C ALA A 47 -24.47 -5.25 -7.14
N PRO A 48 -25.56 -4.66 -6.63
CA PRO A 48 -25.49 -3.34 -6.00
C PRO A 48 -24.41 -3.38 -4.91
N ALA A 49 -23.45 -2.45 -5.00
CA ALA A 49 -22.45 -2.28 -3.97
C ALA A 49 -23.17 -2.10 -2.63
N THR A 50 -23.00 -3.08 -1.73
CA THR A 50 -23.41 -2.98 -0.35
C THR A 50 -22.90 -1.65 0.21
N PRO A 51 -23.72 -0.85 0.93
CA PRO A 51 -23.23 0.34 1.61
C PRO A 51 -22.02 -0.07 2.44
N ALA A 52 -20.86 0.52 2.15
CA ALA A 52 -19.63 0.23 2.87
C ALA A 52 -19.90 0.43 4.36
N ALA A 53 -19.71 -0.64 5.14
CA ALA A 53 -19.80 -0.54 6.60
C ALA A 53 -18.82 0.56 7.05
N LYS A 54 -19.25 1.38 8.01
CA LYS A 54 -18.41 2.45 8.55
C LYS A 54 -17.13 1.83 9.13
N ASN A 55 -15.96 2.32 8.70
CA ASN A 55 -14.66 1.92 9.22
C ASN A 55 -14.62 2.04 10.75
N ARG A 56 -14.05 1.03 11.42
CA ARG A 56 -13.84 1.07 12.87
C ARG A 56 -12.74 2.06 13.24
N VAL A 57 -12.79 2.50 14.50
CA VAL A 57 -11.83 3.46 15.04
C VAL A 57 -10.99 2.79 16.13
N ALA A 58 -9.68 2.90 16.04
CA ALA A 58 -8.78 2.53 17.12
C ALA A 58 -8.52 3.72 18.04
N ARG A 59 -8.85 3.59 19.33
CA ARG A 59 -8.47 4.56 20.37
C ARG A 59 -7.20 4.07 21.06
N VAL A 60 -6.15 4.90 21.01
CA VAL A 60 -4.83 4.59 21.57
C VAL A 60 -4.55 5.52 22.73
N GLU A 61 -4.53 4.98 23.94
CA GLU A 61 -4.17 5.70 25.16
C GLU A 61 -2.69 5.53 25.45
N THR A 62 -1.96 6.62 25.60
CA THR A 62 -0.51 6.58 25.86
C THR A 62 -0.13 7.32 27.15
N THR A 63 1.15 7.27 27.51
CA THR A 63 1.71 8.14 28.57
C THR A 63 1.74 9.62 28.19
N LYS A 64 1.62 9.98 26.90
CA LYS A 64 1.63 11.37 26.40
C LYS A 64 0.25 11.92 26.04
N GLY A 65 -0.81 11.12 26.14
CA GLY A 65 -2.18 11.49 25.77
C GLY A 65 -2.86 10.41 24.93
N THR A 66 -4.06 10.73 24.46
CA THR A 66 -4.89 9.81 23.67
C THR A 66 -5.07 10.34 22.25
N PHE A 67 -5.04 9.43 21.27
CA PHE A 67 -5.39 9.75 19.88
C PHE A 67 -6.26 8.64 19.29
N ARG A 68 -6.98 8.96 18.21
CA ARG A 68 -7.90 8.04 17.52
C ARG A 68 -7.54 7.91 16.06
N ILE A 69 -7.66 6.70 15.54
CA ILE A 69 -7.27 6.33 14.17
C ILE A 69 -8.46 5.68 13.48
N GLU A 70 -8.86 6.18 12.31
CA GLU A 70 -9.75 5.45 11.41
C GLU A 70 -8.97 4.36 10.69
N LEU A 71 -9.52 3.14 10.63
CA LEU A 71 -8.90 1.99 9.97
C LEU A 71 -9.54 1.75 8.59
N PHE A 72 -8.75 1.71 7.53
CA PHE A 72 -9.25 1.59 6.15
C PHE A 72 -9.56 0.14 5.77
N GLU A 73 -10.62 -0.41 6.35
CA GLU A 73 -10.96 -1.85 6.28
C GLU A 73 -11.34 -2.30 4.86
N ASP A 74 -11.88 -1.41 4.05
CA ASP A 74 -12.21 -1.64 2.65
C ASP A 74 -10.98 -1.69 1.73
N LYS A 75 -9.95 -0.91 2.05
CA LYS A 75 -8.75 -0.72 1.20
C LYS A 75 -7.56 -1.57 1.61
N ALA A 76 -7.47 -1.97 2.88
CA ALA A 76 -6.42 -2.84 3.43
C ALA A 76 -7.02 -3.87 4.42
N PRO A 77 -7.91 -4.77 3.97
CA PRO A 77 -8.69 -5.65 4.84
C PRO A 77 -7.84 -6.62 5.68
N ILE A 78 -6.74 -7.18 5.14
CA ILE A 78 -5.91 -8.13 5.88
C ILE A 78 -5.12 -7.39 6.98
N THR A 79 -4.57 -6.23 6.65
CA THR A 79 -3.73 -5.41 7.51
C THR A 79 -4.56 -4.81 8.65
N THR A 80 -5.71 -4.23 8.33
CA THR A 80 -6.65 -3.71 9.33
C THR A 80 -7.19 -4.81 10.24
N LYS A 81 -7.65 -5.94 9.69
CA LYS A 81 -8.11 -7.08 10.48
C LYS A 81 -7.04 -7.58 11.42
N ASN A 82 -5.80 -7.71 10.96
CA ASN A 82 -4.67 -8.11 11.81
C ASN A 82 -4.45 -7.13 12.98
N PHE A 83 -4.45 -5.83 12.71
CA PHE A 83 -4.31 -4.82 13.77
C PHE A 83 -5.44 -4.90 14.79
N ILE A 84 -6.69 -5.04 14.31
CA ILE A 84 -7.90 -5.14 15.14
C ILE A 84 -7.87 -6.40 16.00
N ASP A 85 -7.51 -7.55 15.43
CA ASP A 85 -7.42 -8.81 16.15
C ASP A 85 -6.37 -8.74 17.26
N LEU A 86 -5.21 -8.12 16.99
CA LEU A 86 -4.15 -7.91 17.98
C LEU A 86 -4.60 -6.93 19.09
N ALA A 87 -5.20 -5.79 18.72
CA ALA A 87 -5.71 -4.81 19.68
C ALA A 87 -6.79 -5.42 20.59
N THR A 88 -7.74 -6.17 20.02
CA THR A 88 -8.82 -6.82 20.77
C THR A 88 -8.30 -7.85 21.78
N LYS A 89 -7.16 -8.50 21.48
CA LYS A 89 -6.47 -9.41 22.39
C LYS A 89 -5.60 -8.70 23.44
N GLY A 90 -5.56 -7.37 23.44
CA GLY A 90 -4.70 -6.58 24.33
C GLY A 90 -3.21 -6.65 23.97
N PHE A 91 -2.86 -7.08 22.75
CA PHE A 91 -1.47 -7.30 22.34
C PHE A 91 -0.60 -6.03 22.43
N TYR A 92 -1.21 -4.87 22.21
CA TYR A 92 -0.51 -3.58 22.24
C TYR A 92 -0.49 -2.93 23.63
N ASP A 93 -1.18 -3.49 24.62
CA ASP A 93 -1.22 -2.93 25.97
C ASP A 93 0.16 -3.09 26.64
N GLY A 94 0.73 -1.99 27.12
CA GLY A 94 2.08 -1.93 27.67
C GLY A 94 3.19 -1.84 26.61
N VAL A 95 2.86 -1.86 25.32
CA VAL A 95 3.85 -1.79 24.24
C VAL A 95 4.29 -0.34 24.00
N ILE A 96 5.58 -0.14 23.76
CA ILE A 96 6.17 1.20 23.60
C ILE A 96 6.29 1.63 22.13
N PHE A 97 6.42 2.94 21.92
CA PHE A 97 7.04 3.49 20.72
C PHE A 97 8.56 3.41 20.85
N HIS A 98 9.16 2.34 20.32
CA HIS A 98 10.58 2.04 20.50
C HIS A 98 11.50 2.85 19.57
N ARG A 99 10.93 3.55 18.57
CA ARG A 99 11.69 4.38 17.64
C ARG A 99 10.90 5.62 17.23
N VAL A 100 11.49 6.79 17.41
CA VAL A 100 10.87 8.10 17.14
C VAL A 100 11.87 8.97 16.38
N ILE A 101 11.47 9.49 15.22
CA ILE A 101 12.30 10.41 14.44
C ILE A 101 11.49 11.65 14.13
N ASP A 102 11.90 12.79 14.70
CA ASP A 102 11.22 14.07 14.49
C ASP A 102 11.14 14.42 12.99
N GLY A 103 9.98 14.91 12.56
CA GLY A 103 9.68 15.20 11.16
C GLY A 103 9.46 13.97 10.26
N PHE A 104 9.67 12.75 10.75
CA PHE A 104 9.53 11.53 9.96
C PHE A 104 8.38 10.64 10.46
N MET A 105 8.54 9.94 11.58
CA MET A 105 7.54 9.00 12.09
C MET A 105 7.74 8.61 13.56
N ILE A 106 6.70 8.02 14.16
CA ILE A 106 6.76 7.29 15.42
C ILE A 106 6.45 5.82 15.14
N GLN A 107 7.29 4.89 15.60
CA GLN A 107 7.14 3.45 15.35
C GLN A 107 6.98 2.68 16.65
N GLY A 108 6.00 1.77 16.66
CA GLY A 108 5.62 0.93 17.80
C GLY A 108 5.15 -0.45 17.36
N GLY A 109 4.47 -1.15 18.26
CA GLY A 109 3.86 -2.45 17.97
C GLY A 109 4.79 -3.67 18.09
N ASP A 110 6.00 -3.49 18.66
CA ASP A 110 6.87 -4.59 19.04
C ASP A 110 6.70 -4.92 20.55
N PRO A 111 6.16 -6.09 20.93
CA PRO A 111 5.96 -6.45 22.33
C PRO A 111 7.25 -6.56 23.15
N THR A 112 8.40 -6.74 22.49
CA THR A 112 9.71 -6.76 23.15
C THR A 112 10.33 -5.37 23.29
N GLY A 113 9.82 -4.37 22.56
CA GLY A 113 10.37 -3.02 22.53
C GLY A 113 11.76 -2.89 21.89
N THR A 114 12.23 -3.92 21.17
CA THR A 114 13.59 -3.97 20.59
C THR A 114 13.66 -3.53 19.12
N GLY A 115 12.50 -3.43 18.46
CA GLY A 115 12.34 -3.27 17.01
C GLY A 115 12.46 -4.59 16.22
N ARG A 116 12.67 -5.73 16.89
CA ARG A 116 12.89 -7.04 16.24
C ARG A 116 11.79 -8.06 16.53
N GLY A 117 10.91 -7.79 17.48
CA GLY A 117 9.80 -8.68 17.81
C GLY A 117 8.60 -8.50 16.88
N GLY A 118 7.56 -9.26 17.15
CA GLY A 118 6.33 -9.30 16.37
C GLY A 118 5.33 -10.31 16.94
N PRO A 119 4.24 -10.62 16.23
CA PRO A 119 3.17 -11.47 16.72
C PRO A 119 3.43 -12.97 16.49
N GLY A 120 4.63 -13.35 16.03
CA GLY A 120 5.00 -14.73 15.70
C GLY A 120 4.63 -15.18 14.28
N TYR A 121 4.06 -14.30 13.46
CA TYR A 121 3.70 -14.55 12.07
C TYR A 121 3.90 -13.30 11.20
N LYS A 122 3.73 -13.47 9.89
CA LYS A 122 3.81 -12.39 8.89
C LYS A 122 2.52 -12.30 8.09
N ILE A 123 2.22 -11.11 7.57
CA ILE A 123 1.11 -10.83 6.66
C ILE A 123 1.62 -10.27 5.32
N PRO A 124 0.90 -10.49 4.21
CA PRO A 124 1.23 -9.88 2.92
C PRO A 124 1.06 -8.35 2.96
N ASP A 125 1.76 -7.64 2.08
CA ASP A 125 1.55 -6.20 1.91
C ASP A 125 0.24 -5.94 1.13
N GLU A 126 -0.51 -4.93 1.54
CA GLU A 126 -1.70 -4.44 0.84
C GLU A 126 -1.51 -2.99 0.41
N PHE A 127 -1.48 -2.74 -0.90
CA PHE A 127 -1.34 -1.40 -1.47
C PHE A 127 -2.60 -1.02 -2.23
N HIS A 128 -3.08 0.20 -2.00
CA HIS A 128 -4.24 0.77 -2.69
C HIS A 128 -3.84 2.07 -3.40
N PRO A 129 -4.33 2.36 -4.63
CA PRO A 129 -3.98 3.57 -5.38
C PRO A 129 -4.29 4.86 -4.60
N ASP A 130 -5.36 4.88 -3.81
CA ASP A 130 -5.75 6.06 -3.02
C ASP A 130 -4.98 6.22 -1.70
N LEU A 131 -4.22 5.20 -1.27
CA LEU A 131 -3.52 5.24 0.01
C LEU A 131 -2.05 5.59 -0.19
N LYS A 132 -1.64 6.73 0.36
CA LYS A 132 -0.31 7.32 0.19
C LYS A 132 0.18 7.94 1.49
N HIS A 133 1.49 8.10 1.61
CA HIS A 133 2.14 8.79 2.72
C HIS A 133 2.34 10.28 2.38
N ASP A 134 1.25 11.01 2.19
CA ASP A 134 1.24 12.40 1.70
C ASP A 134 1.01 13.45 2.81
N ALA A 135 0.75 13.00 4.03
CA ALA A 135 0.40 13.83 5.16
C ALA A 135 0.95 13.27 6.49
N PRO A 136 1.01 14.09 7.56
CA PRO A 136 1.15 13.57 8.92
C PRO A 136 -0.09 12.79 9.36
N GLY A 137 0.09 11.86 10.31
CA GLY A 137 -0.98 11.07 10.89
C GLY A 137 -1.38 9.84 10.07
N ILE A 138 -0.62 9.46 9.05
CA ILE A 138 -0.90 8.26 8.26
C ILE A 138 -0.36 7.04 9.02
N LEU A 139 -1.22 6.06 9.28
CA LEU A 139 -0.88 4.79 9.92
C LEU A 139 -0.47 3.77 8.84
N SER A 140 0.70 3.16 9.02
CA SER A 140 1.29 2.26 8.04
C SER A 140 2.08 1.13 8.70
N MET A 141 2.10 -0.04 8.04
CA MET A 141 2.72 -1.27 8.55
C MET A 141 4.24 -1.22 8.37
N ALA A 142 4.98 -1.45 9.46
CA ALA A 142 6.43 -1.63 9.38
C ALA A 142 6.74 -3.05 8.87
N ASN A 143 7.82 -3.18 8.10
CA ASN A 143 8.27 -4.47 7.57
C ASN A 143 9.80 -4.50 7.43
N ALA A 144 10.35 -5.69 7.14
CA ALA A 144 11.77 -5.95 6.89
C ALA A 144 11.99 -6.39 5.43
N GLY A 145 11.12 -5.92 4.53
CA GLY A 145 11.02 -6.36 3.14
C GLY A 145 9.59 -6.72 2.75
N PRO A 146 9.35 -7.05 1.47
CA PRO A 146 8.02 -7.36 0.98
C PRO A 146 7.36 -8.53 1.72
N ASN A 147 6.07 -8.38 2.03
CA ASN A 147 5.24 -9.40 2.68
C ASN A 147 5.77 -9.87 4.04
N THR A 148 6.37 -8.94 4.81
CA THR A 148 6.82 -9.23 6.18
C THR A 148 6.21 -8.29 7.22
N GLY A 149 5.02 -7.74 6.94
CA GLY A 149 4.23 -7.06 7.96
C GLY A 149 3.91 -8.02 9.11
N GLY A 150 3.68 -7.48 10.30
CA GLY A 150 3.41 -8.27 11.50
C GLY A 150 2.53 -7.48 12.46
N SER A 151 3.10 -7.05 13.58
CA SER A 151 2.42 -6.19 14.55
C SER A 151 3.02 -4.78 14.63
N GLN A 152 4.22 -4.59 14.09
CA GLN A 152 4.89 -3.29 14.14
C GLN A 152 4.27 -2.34 13.12
N PHE A 153 3.98 -1.12 13.56
CA PHE A 153 3.42 -0.07 12.73
C PHE A 153 4.13 1.26 13.01
N PHE A 154 3.95 2.21 12.11
CA PHE A 154 4.37 3.59 12.33
C PHE A 154 3.27 4.58 11.96
N ILE A 155 3.35 5.76 12.55
CA ILE A 155 2.51 6.91 12.23
C ILE A 155 3.40 8.03 11.72
N THR A 156 3.09 8.58 10.54
CA THR A 156 3.90 9.64 9.92
C THR A 156 3.78 10.96 10.68
N LEU A 157 4.87 11.73 10.74
CA LEU A 157 4.92 13.09 11.28
C LEU A 157 4.95 14.17 10.18
N GLY A 158 5.04 13.73 8.93
CA GLY A 158 4.99 14.56 7.70
C GLY A 158 4.88 13.68 6.45
N PRO A 159 4.87 14.27 5.25
CA PRO A 159 4.83 13.51 3.99
C PRO A 159 6.09 12.64 3.80
N THR A 160 5.91 11.36 3.46
CA THR A 160 7.00 10.38 3.24
C THR A 160 6.78 9.57 1.96
N PRO A 161 6.71 10.21 0.77
CA PRO A 161 6.33 9.54 -0.48
C PRO A 161 7.26 8.40 -0.92
N HIS A 162 8.51 8.39 -0.45
CA HIS A 162 9.48 7.32 -0.69
C HIS A 162 9.08 5.97 -0.05
N LEU A 163 8.08 5.95 0.86
CA LEU A 163 7.52 4.75 1.49
C LEU A 163 6.29 4.20 0.74
N ASN A 164 5.78 4.91 -0.27
CA ASN A 164 4.63 4.46 -1.06
C ASN A 164 4.91 3.12 -1.75
N ASN A 165 3.94 2.20 -1.69
CA ASN A 165 4.03 0.85 -2.22
C ASN A 165 5.23 0.03 -1.68
N ARG A 166 5.74 0.43 -0.51
CA ARG A 166 6.74 -0.31 0.28
C ARG A 166 6.22 -0.68 1.66
N HIS A 167 5.34 0.15 2.20
CA HIS A 167 4.66 -0.03 3.48
C HIS A 167 3.15 0.11 3.27
N ALA A 168 2.38 -0.85 3.77
CA ALA A 168 0.92 -0.87 3.63
C ALA A 168 0.30 0.20 4.53
N VAL A 169 -0.30 1.23 3.92
CA VAL A 169 -1.12 2.20 4.63
C VAL A 169 -2.45 1.56 4.96
N PHE A 170 -2.89 1.64 6.22
CA PHE A 170 -4.11 0.99 6.66
C PHE A 170 -4.95 1.83 7.64
N GLY A 171 -4.60 3.09 7.84
CA GLY A 171 -5.43 4.00 8.61
C GLY A 171 -4.90 5.43 8.65
N LYS A 172 -5.63 6.31 9.35
CA LYS A 172 -5.25 7.70 9.56
C LYS A 172 -5.74 8.22 10.90
N VAL A 173 -4.92 9.00 11.58
CA VAL A 173 -5.27 9.72 12.80
C VAL A 173 -6.37 10.74 12.48
N ILE A 174 -7.50 10.62 13.18
CA ILE A 174 -8.66 11.51 13.04
C ILE A 174 -8.81 12.47 14.22
N GLU A 175 -8.26 12.12 15.39
CA GLU A 175 -8.24 12.97 16.59
C GLU A 175 -6.91 12.77 17.34
N GLY A 176 -6.37 13.81 17.98
CA GLY A 176 -5.13 13.71 18.77
C GLY A 176 -3.84 13.74 17.94
N LEU A 177 -3.83 14.39 16.76
CA LEU A 177 -2.62 14.54 15.95
C LEU A 177 -1.53 15.36 16.68
N ASP A 178 -1.93 16.28 17.54
CA ASP A 178 -1.04 17.04 18.44
C ASP A 178 -0.33 16.11 19.44
N VAL A 179 -1.01 15.09 19.97
CA VAL A 179 -0.41 14.05 20.83
C VAL A 179 0.63 13.25 20.04
N VAL A 180 0.30 12.82 18.82
CA VAL A 180 1.23 12.10 17.94
C VAL A 180 2.47 12.95 17.64
N LYS A 181 2.30 14.25 17.36
CA LYS A 181 3.42 15.19 17.17
C LYS A 181 4.22 15.42 18.44
N ALA A 182 3.59 15.45 19.61
CA ALA A 182 4.27 15.58 20.89
C ALA A 182 5.14 14.34 21.20
N ILE A 183 4.65 13.13 20.88
CA ILE A 183 5.47 11.91 20.91
C ILE A 183 6.68 12.09 19.99
N GLY A 184 6.45 12.54 18.75
CA GLY A 184 7.46 12.81 17.73
C GLY A 184 8.59 13.75 18.13
N LYS A 185 8.33 14.68 19.07
CA LYS A 185 9.30 15.66 19.59
C LYS A 185 10.02 15.21 20.87
N SER A 186 9.81 13.98 21.31
CA SER A 186 10.46 13.47 22.53
C SER A 186 11.96 13.31 22.30
N ALA A 187 12.77 13.56 23.33
CA ALA A 187 14.21 13.38 23.25
C ALA A 187 14.55 11.89 23.03
N THR A 188 15.47 11.62 22.11
CA THR A 188 15.87 10.26 21.73
C THR A 188 17.37 10.02 21.96
N GLY A 189 17.71 8.80 22.33
CA GLY A 189 19.08 8.31 22.40
C GLY A 189 19.48 7.47 21.19
N THR A 190 20.40 6.53 21.40
CA THR A 190 20.91 5.61 20.37
C THR A 190 19.77 4.85 19.68
N GLY A 191 19.83 4.79 18.34
CA GLY A 191 18.83 4.07 17.53
C GLY A 191 17.47 4.76 17.47
N ASP A 192 17.43 6.08 17.72
CA ASP A 192 16.22 6.90 17.74
C ASP A 192 15.19 6.45 18.80
N ARG A 193 15.65 5.75 19.85
CA ARG A 193 14.80 5.32 20.97
C ARG A 193 14.51 6.50 21.90
N PRO A 194 13.26 6.78 22.27
CA PRO A 194 12.95 7.77 23.31
C PRO A 194 13.72 7.50 24.61
N LEU A 195 14.20 8.57 25.27
CA LEU A 195 14.88 8.47 26.56
C LEU A 195 13.91 8.03 27.68
N ASP A 196 12.69 8.54 27.62
CA ASP A 196 11.58 8.12 28.47
C ASP A 196 10.63 7.26 27.65
N ASP A 197 10.25 6.09 28.20
CA ASP A 197 9.36 5.18 27.51
C ASP A 197 7.97 5.79 27.28
N ILE A 198 7.55 5.80 26.02
CA ILE A 198 6.23 6.23 25.60
C ILE A 198 5.37 4.98 25.38
N VAL A 199 4.59 4.64 26.40
CA VAL A 199 3.86 3.38 26.50
C VAL A 199 2.44 3.56 25.98
N MET A 200 1.96 2.66 25.14
CA MET A 200 0.53 2.46 24.85
C MET A 200 -0.10 1.77 26.04
N LYS A 201 -0.78 2.52 26.90
CA LYS A 201 -1.46 2.01 28.09
C LYS A 201 -2.62 1.09 27.72
N LYS A 202 -3.37 1.46 26.68
CA LYS A 202 -4.52 0.71 26.20
C LYS A 202 -4.74 0.98 24.71
N VAL A 203 -5.09 -0.07 23.96
CA VAL A 203 -5.59 0.06 22.60
C VAL A 203 -6.96 -0.61 22.49
N THR A 204 -8.00 0.15 22.14
CA THR A 204 -9.37 -0.36 21.99
C THR A 204 -9.92 -0.09 20.59
N ILE A 205 -10.80 -0.96 20.12
CA ILE A 205 -11.52 -0.81 18.85
C ILE A 205 -12.97 -0.39 19.15
N GLU A 206 -13.41 0.70 18.51
CA GLU A 206 -14.72 1.34 18.64
C GLU A 206 -15.57 1.16 17.38
#